data_AF-A0A0G0DM30-F1
#
_entry.id   AF-A0A0G0DM30-F1
#
_cell.length_a   1.000
_cell.length_b   1.000
_cell.length_c   1.000
_cell.angle_alpha   90.00
_cell.angle_beta   90.00
_cell.angle_gamma   90.00
#
_symmetry.space_group_name_H-M   'P 1'
#
loop_
_entity.id
_entity.type
_entity.pdbx_description
1 polymer ?
#
loop_
_entity_poly.entity_id
_entity_poly.type
_entity_poly.pdbx_seq_one_letter_code
_entity_poly.pdbx_strand_id
1 'polypeptide(L)'
;MNDIKIRKAVFDDLEDVLRLNLDLFKKEYSEYDKSLDMEWTHSEPGEEYFAERIVGNDGFVCVAEDNGKIIGYICGGLCDRGYRVEGVYAELENMLVDEKYRGLGIGKKLGEAFLQWCGVEKVRYINVSASASNTAGIGFYRSLGFCDYDVKLQIEK
;
A
#
# COMPACT_ATOMS: atom_id res chain seq x y z
N MET A 1 -7.52 -17.14 18.33
CA MET A 1 -6.68 -16.23 17.54
C MET A 1 -5.82 -15.47 18.52
N ASN A 2 -4.50 -15.51 18.33
CA ASN A 2 -3.63 -14.59 19.05
C ASN A 2 -3.89 -13.16 18.54
N ASP A 3 -3.55 -12.17 19.36
CA ASP A 3 -3.82 -10.77 19.02
C ASP A 3 -2.93 -10.34 17.84
N ILE A 4 -3.56 -10.02 16.70
CA ILE A 4 -2.85 -9.58 15.50
C ILE A 4 -2.26 -8.21 15.78
N LYS A 5 -0.93 -8.12 15.72
CA LYS A 5 -0.18 -6.90 16.03
C LYS A 5 -0.02 -6.05 14.77
N ILE A 6 -0.39 -4.78 14.87
CA ILE A 6 -0.13 -3.76 13.84
C ILE A 6 1.05 -2.92 14.31
N ARG A 7 2.11 -2.84 13.49
CA ARG A 7 3.32 -2.08 13.85
C ARG A 7 4.02 -1.51 12.63
N LYS A 8 4.83 -0.46 12.81
CA LYS A 8 5.74 0.02 11.76
C LYS A 8 6.69 -1.12 11.37
N ALA A 9 6.96 -1.26 10.07
CA ALA A 9 7.96 -2.19 9.58
C ALA A 9 9.36 -1.74 10.01
N VAL A 10 10.24 -2.71 10.21
CA VAL A 10 11.69 -2.53 10.34
C VAL A 10 12.38 -3.15 9.13
N PHE A 11 13.67 -2.89 8.95
CA PHE A 11 14.42 -3.40 7.81
C PHE A 11 14.37 -4.94 7.70
N ASP A 12 14.37 -5.65 8.84
CA ASP A 12 14.25 -7.11 8.88
C ASP A 12 12.91 -7.65 8.32
N ASP A 13 11.88 -6.81 8.19
CA ASP A 13 10.61 -7.20 7.57
C ASP A 13 10.63 -7.09 6.03
N LEU A 14 11.72 -6.58 5.43
CA LEU A 14 11.80 -6.29 3.98
C LEU A 14 11.43 -7.51 3.14
N GLU A 15 12.03 -8.67 3.42
CA GLU A 15 11.77 -9.90 2.66
C GLU A 15 10.29 -10.31 2.71
N ASP A 16 9.64 -10.14 3.86
CA ASP A 16 8.21 -10.43 4.03
C ASP A 16 7.32 -9.43 3.27
N VAL A 17 7.72 -8.15 3.22
CA VAL A 17 7.06 -7.11 2.43
C VAL A 17 7.18 -7.41 0.94
N LEU A 18 8.38 -7.77 0.45
CA LEU A 18 8.61 -8.16 -0.94
C LEU A 18 7.77 -9.38 -1.32
N ARG A 19 7.75 -10.41 -0.47
CA ARG A 19 6.92 -11.59 -0.67
C ARG A 19 5.43 -11.24 -0.81
N LEU A 20 4.91 -10.39 0.08
CA LEU A 20 3.51 -9.95 0.00
C LEU A 20 3.25 -9.03 -1.20
N ASN A 21 4.22 -8.22 -1.62
CA ASN A 21 4.10 -7.43 -2.83
C ASN A 21 4.06 -8.29 -4.09
N LEU A 22 4.86 -9.35 -4.16
CA LEU A 22 4.80 -10.30 -5.26
C LEU A 22 3.43 -11.00 -5.31
N ASP A 23 2.84 -11.33 -4.17
CA ASP A 23 1.48 -11.89 -4.10
C ASP A 23 0.42 -10.86 -4.57
N LEU A 24 0.62 -9.57 -4.27
CA LEU A 24 -0.21 -8.48 -4.81
C LEU A 24 -0.06 -8.39 -6.34
N PHE A 25 1.16 -8.41 -6.88
CA PHE A 25 1.43 -8.37 -8.31
C PHE A 25 0.81 -9.57 -9.03
N LYS A 26 0.91 -10.78 -8.48
CA LYS A 26 0.25 -11.97 -9.05
C LYS A 26 -1.26 -11.79 -9.13
N LYS A 27 -1.86 -11.25 -8.07
CA LYS A 27 -3.30 -10.97 -8.03
C LYS A 27 -3.68 -9.92 -9.07
N GLU A 28 -3.04 -8.75 -9.04
CA GLU A 28 -3.31 -7.66 -9.99
C GLU A 28 -3.07 -8.11 -11.43
N TYR A 29 -1.99 -8.83 -11.71
CA TYR A 29 -1.72 -9.41 -13.02
C TYR A 29 -2.81 -10.37 -13.45
N SER A 30 -3.24 -11.29 -12.58
CA SER A 30 -4.26 -12.28 -12.93
C SER A 30 -5.62 -11.65 -13.21
N GLU A 31 -6.01 -10.62 -12.44
CA GLU A 31 -7.37 -10.07 -12.42
C GLU A 31 -7.57 -8.73 -13.14
N TYR A 32 -6.54 -7.87 -13.23
CA TYR A 32 -6.72 -6.46 -13.57
C TYR A 32 -5.71 -5.89 -14.57
N ASP A 33 -4.41 -6.08 -14.38
CA ASP A 33 -3.34 -5.40 -15.14
C ASP A 33 -2.27 -6.37 -15.66
N LYS A 34 -2.38 -6.74 -16.95
CA LYS A 34 -1.44 -7.64 -17.64
C LYS A 34 -0.10 -6.98 -17.99
N SER A 35 0.08 -5.70 -17.71
CA SER A 35 1.31 -4.96 -18.03
C SER A 35 2.36 -4.98 -16.90
N LEU A 36 2.02 -5.53 -15.73
CA LEU A 36 2.94 -5.62 -14.60
C LEU A 36 4.15 -6.51 -14.91
N ASP A 37 5.33 -6.02 -14.57
CA ASP A 37 6.57 -6.79 -14.57
C ASP A 37 6.67 -7.60 -13.28
N MET A 38 6.53 -8.92 -13.41
CA MET A 38 6.52 -9.85 -12.28
C MET A 38 7.89 -10.03 -11.61
N GLU A 39 8.98 -9.64 -12.28
CA GLU A 39 10.33 -9.72 -11.74
C GLU A 39 10.71 -8.43 -10.99
N TRP A 40 9.96 -7.34 -11.18
CA TRP A 40 10.30 -6.03 -10.61
C TRP A 40 10.43 -6.05 -9.09
N THR A 41 9.53 -6.74 -8.37
CA THR A 41 9.54 -6.79 -6.90
C THR A 41 10.87 -7.27 -6.31
N HIS A 42 11.54 -8.22 -6.96
CA HIS A 42 12.83 -8.77 -6.52
C HIS A 42 14.00 -8.29 -7.40
N SER A 43 13.78 -7.24 -8.19
CA SER A 43 14.86 -6.52 -8.87
C SER A 43 15.48 -5.50 -7.91
N GLU A 44 16.73 -5.11 -8.16
CA GLU A 44 17.42 -4.06 -7.37
C GLU A 44 16.56 -2.79 -7.18
N PRO A 45 15.92 -2.21 -8.23
CA PRO A 45 15.00 -1.08 -8.04
C PRO A 45 13.79 -1.35 -7.15
N GLY A 46 13.24 -2.57 -7.17
CA GLY A 46 12.09 -2.95 -6.34
C GLY A 46 12.49 -3.09 -4.87
N GLU A 47 13.60 -3.78 -4.61
CA GLU A 47 14.16 -3.92 -3.26
C GLU A 47 14.54 -2.57 -2.67
N GLU A 48 15.22 -1.72 -3.44
CA GLU A 48 15.57 -0.34 -3.05
C GLU A 48 14.32 0.48 -2.72
N TYR A 49 13.29 0.44 -3.58
CA TYR A 49 12.04 1.16 -3.34
C TYR A 49 11.39 0.80 -1.99
N PHE A 50 11.26 -0.49 -1.68
CA PHE A 50 10.67 -0.90 -0.40
C PHE A 50 11.60 -0.63 0.78
N ALA A 51 12.91 -0.82 0.63
CA ALA A 51 13.88 -0.50 1.66
C ALA A 51 13.84 1.00 2.02
N GLU A 52 13.83 1.88 1.03
CA GLU A 52 13.71 3.33 1.21
C GLU A 52 12.39 3.71 1.87
N ARG A 53 11.27 3.09 1.49
CA ARG A 53 9.98 3.34 2.16
C ARG A 53 9.97 2.88 3.63
N ILE A 54 10.73 1.86 4.00
CA ILE A 54 10.85 1.38 5.38
C ILE A 54 11.72 2.33 6.24
N VAL A 55 12.88 2.75 5.72
CA VAL A 55 13.90 3.48 6.51
C VAL A 55 13.85 4.99 6.32
N GLY A 56 13.28 5.47 5.21
CA GLY A 56 13.20 6.87 4.83
C GLY A 56 12.26 7.69 5.69
N ASN A 57 12.49 9.00 5.72
CA ASN A 57 11.67 9.94 6.49
C ASN A 57 10.37 10.32 5.78
N ASP A 58 10.33 10.15 4.45
CA ASP A 58 9.17 10.39 3.61
C ASP A 58 8.35 9.12 3.35
N GLY A 59 8.81 7.97 3.84
CA GLY A 59 8.15 6.67 3.69
C GLY A 59 7.40 6.21 4.92
N PHE A 60 6.35 5.43 4.69
CA PHE A 60 5.63 4.71 5.73
C PHE A 60 5.29 3.29 5.28
N VAL A 61 5.84 2.32 6.00
CA VAL A 61 5.46 0.91 5.87
C VAL A 61 4.98 0.40 7.22
N CYS A 62 3.81 -0.23 7.23
CA CYS A 62 3.21 -0.84 8.40
C CYS A 62 2.81 -2.28 8.08
N VAL A 63 3.04 -3.19 9.03
CA VAL A 63 2.81 -4.62 8.89
C VAL A 63 1.81 -5.12 9.91
N ALA A 64 1.06 -6.15 9.51
CA ALA A 64 0.24 -6.97 10.38
C ALA A 64 0.96 -8.28 10.66
N GLU A 65 1.18 -8.58 11.93
CA GLU A 65 1.93 -9.75 12.39
C GLU A 65 1.03 -10.69 13.21
N ASP A 66 1.08 -11.98 12.89
CA ASP A 66 0.50 -13.07 13.68
C ASP A 66 1.59 -14.11 14.02
N ASN A 67 1.93 -14.23 15.29
CA ASN A 67 2.93 -15.17 15.82
C ASN A 67 4.30 -15.09 15.11
N GLY A 68 4.82 -13.88 14.92
CA GLY A 68 6.11 -13.67 14.24
C GLY A 68 6.04 -13.77 12.72
N LYS A 69 4.88 -14.06 12.13
CA LYS A 69 4.68 -14.07 10.67
C LYS A 69 4.01 -12.79 10.21
N ILE A 70 4.57 -12.13 9.21
CA ILE A 70 3.93 -11.01 8.53
C ILE A 70 2.83 -11.52 7.58
N ILE A 71 1.60 -11.12 7.85
CA ILE A 71 0.38 -11.58 7.15
C ILE A 71 -0.31 -10.46 6.37
N GLY A 72 0.22 -9.24 6.42
CA GLY A 72 -0.27 -8.13 5.65
C GLY A 72 0.62 -6.92 5.78
N TYR A 73 0.54 -6.01 4.82
CA TYR A 73 1.31 -4.78 4.80
C TYR A 73 0.55 -3.65 4.11
N ILE A 74 0.95 -2.43 4.43
CA ILE A 74 0.63 -1.21 3.70
C ILE A 74 1.92 -0.41 3.53
N CYS A 75 2.11 0.13 2.33
CA CYS A 75 3.25 0.93 1.94
C CYS A 75 2.74 2.19 1.25
N GLY A 76 3.31 3.33 1.64
CA GLY A 76 3.05 4.63 1.03
C GLY A 76 4.06 5.65 1.52
N GLY A 77 3.86 6.89 1.16
CA GLY A 77 4.78 7.95 1.55
C GLY A 77 4.33 9.33 1.11
N LEU A 78 5.11 10.33 1.49
CA LEU A 78 4.99 11.69 0.98
C LEU A 78 5.30 11.67 -0.51
N CYS A 79 4.59 12.49 -1.28
CA CYS A 79 4.83 12.65 -2.71
C CYS A 79 4.81 14.13 -3.10
N ASP A 80 5.66 14.49 -4.06
CA ASP A 80 5.63 15.83 -4.64
C ASP A 80 4.66 15.86 -5.83
N ARG A 81 3.79 16.85 -5.87
CA ARG A 81 2.86 17.09 -7.00
C ARG A 81 3.16 18.38 -7.76
N GLY A 82 4.25 19.08 -7.47
CA GLY A 82 4.95 20.13 -8.23
C GLY A 82 4.13 21.30 -8.81
N TYR A 83 3.11 20.99 -9.60
CA TYR A 83 2.22 21.90 -10.31
C TYR A 83 0.89 22.17 -9.59
N ARG A 84 0.64 21.55 -8.41
CA ARG A 84 -0.58 21.74 -7.61
C ARG A 84 -0.34 22.71 -6.44
N VAL A 85 -1.40 23.40 -6.02
CA VAL A 85 -1.42 24.43 -4.96
C VAL A 85 -0.79 23.91 -3.65
N GLU A 86 -0.25 24.83 -2.83
CA GLU A 86 0.43 24.57 -1.56
C GLU A 86 -0.26 23.51 -0.66
N GLY A 87 0.52 22.49 -0.28
CA GLY A 87 0.16 21.45 0.68
C GLY A 87 1.09 20.25 0.58
N VAL A 88 1.26 19.52 1.68
CA VAL A 88 1.97 18.24 1.69
C VAL A 88 1.02 17.15 1.16
N TYR A 89 1.50 16.33 0.23
CA TYR A 89 0.74 15.21 -0.34
C TYR A 89 1.33 13.89 0.16
N ALA A 90 0.48 12.88 0.27
CA ALA A 90 0.90 11.49 0.43
C ALA A 90 0.13 10.58 -0.52
N GLU A 91 0.69 9.40 -0.78
CA GLU A 91 0.09 8.34 -1.57
C GLU A 91 0.15 7.02 -0.82
N LEU A 92 -0.98 6.31 -0.77
CA LEU A 92 -1.03 4.89 -0.44
C LEU A 92 -0.70 4.16 -1.74
N GLU A 93 0.47 3.53 -1.79
CA GLU A 93 1.04 2.99 -3.02
C GLU A 93 0.75 1.50 -3.18
N ASN A 94 0.95 0.72 -2.11
CA ASN A 94 0.80 -0.73 -2.15
C ASN A 94 0.18 -1.23 -0.85
N MET A 95 -0.71 -2.22 -0.94
CA MET A 95 -1.16 -2.95 0.24
C MET A 95 -1.70 -4.34 -0.10
N LEU A 96 -1.51 -5.28 0.83
CA LEU A 96 -2.10 -6.60 0.76
C LEU A 96 -2.34 -7.13 2.16
N VAL A 97 -3.46 -7.84 2.34
CA VAL A 97 -3.64 -8.78 3.45
C VAL A 97 -3.73 -10.17 2.86
N ASP A 98 -2.98 -11.12 3.41
CA ASP A 98 -3.03 -12.54 3.09
C ASP A 98 -4.50 -12.99 3.09
N GLU A 99 -4.91 -13.69 2.03
CA GLU A 99 -6.31 -14.03 1.78
C GLU A 99 -6.96 -14.76 2.95
N LYS A 100 -6.19 -15.60 3.67
CA LYS A 100 -6.66 -16.37 4.83
C LYS A 100 -7.03 -15.49 6.03
N TYR A 101 -6.57 -14.24 6.04
CA TYR A 101 -6.76 -13.29 7.13
C TYR A 101 -7.67 -12.11 6.74
N ARG A 102 -8.28 -12.13 5.55
CA ARG A 102 -9.25 -11.11 5.11
C ARG A 102 -10.57 -11.24 5.86
N GLY A 103 -11.34 -10.16 5.90
CA GLY A 103 -12.60 -10.10 6.65
C GLY A 103 -12.44 -9.95 8.17
N LEU A 104 -11.20 -9.95 8.68
CA LEU A 104 -10.89 -9.80 10.12
C LEU A 104 -10.60 -8.34 10.54
N GLY A 105 -10.84 -7.37 9.65
CA GLY A 105 -10.59 -5.95 9.92
C GLY A 105 -9.12 -5.50 9.87
N ILE A 106 -8.18 -6.39 9.49
CA ILE A 106 -6.74 -6.09 9.44
C ILE A 106 -6.42 -4.97 8.45
N GLY A 107 -6.96 -5.05 7.23
CA GLY A 107 -6.73 -4.01 6.21
C GLY A 107 -7.19 -2.64 6.68
N LYS A 108 -8.31 -2.57 7.42
CA LYS A 108 -8.80 -1.33 8.01
C LYS A 108 -7.81 -0.77 9.04
N LYS A 109 -7.30 -1.62 9.95
CA LYS A 109 -6.28 -1.19 10.94
C LYS A 109 -4.98 -0.70 10.28
N LEU A 110 -4.54 -1.36 9.19
CA LEU A 110 -3.38 -0.91 8.40
C LEU A 110 -3.64 0.46 7.75
N GLY A 111 -4.79 0.63 7.11
CA GLY A 111 -5.22 1.90 6.52
C GLY A 111 -5.31 3.03 7.55
N GLU A 112 -5.92 2.77 8.71
CA GLU A 112 -6.00 3.73 9.82
C GLU A 112 -4.62 4.13 10.33
N ALA A 113 -3.67 3.20 10.41
CA ALA A 113 -2.29 3.52 10.79
C ALA A 113 -1.60 4.46 9.77
N PHE A 114 -1.83 4.25 8.47
CA PHE A 114 -1.31 5.14 7.42
C PHE A 114 -1.96 6.54 7.48
N LEU A 115 -3.28 6.60 7.66
CA LEU A 115 -4.00 7.88 7.81
C LEU A 115 -3.54 8.64 9.06
N GLN A 116 -3.29 7.94 10.16
CA GLN A 116 -2.74 8.53 11.38
C GLN A 116 -1.34 9.10 11.15
N TRP A 117 -0.47 8.37 10.45
CA TRP A 117 0.86 8.86 10.08
C TRP A 117 0.77 10.10 9.20
N CYS A 118 -0.10 10.11 8.18
CA CYS A 118 -0.35 11.29 7.35
C CYS A 118 -0.78 12.51 8.19
N GLY A 119 -1.57 12.30 9.25
CA GLY A 119 -1.94 13.36 10.19
C GLY A 119 -0.75 13.93 10.98
N VAL A 120 0.20 13.09 11.38
CA VAL A 120 1.45 13.50 12.05
C VAL A 120 2.32 14.33 11.11
N GLU A 121 2.44 13.90 9.84
CA GLU A 121 3.18 14.60 8.79
C GLU A 121 2.45 15.85 8.25
N LYS A 122 1.27 16.17 8.80
CA LYS A 122 0.43 17.31 8.38
C LYS A 122 0.10 17.28 6.88
N VAL A 123 -0.06 16.08 6.33
CA VAL A 123 -0.49 15.86 4.95
C VAL A 123 -1.86 16.48 4.76
N ARG A 124 -1.99 17.29 3.69
CA ARG A 124 -3.24 17.93 3.31
C ARG A 124 -4.09 17.05 2.41
N TYR A 125 -3.45 16.27 1.55
CA TYR A 125 -4.13 15.41 0.56
C TYR A 125 -3.49 14.03 0.51
N ILE A 126 -4.31 13.00 0.68
CA ILE A 126 -3.91 11.60 0.63
C ILE A 126 -4.57 10.98 -0.59
N ASN A 127 -3.78 10.35 -1.46
CA ASN A 127 -4.26 9.73 -2.69
C ASN A 127 -4.07 8.21 -2.62
N VAL A 128 -4.89 7.51 -3.39
CA VAL A 128 -4.72 6.09 -3.68
C VAL A 128 -5.23 5.81 -5.08
N SER A 129 -4.50 4.99 -5.82
CA SER A 129 -4.90 4.55 -7.15
C SER A 129 -5.34 3.09 -7.09
N ALA A 130 -6.37 2.74 -7.86
CA ALA A 130 -6.86 1.38 -7.98
C ALA A 130 -7.26 1.09 -9.42
N SER A 131 -7.08 -0.16 -9.85
CA SER A 131 -7.61 -0.66 -11.12
C SER A 131 -9.13 -0.43 -11.18
N ALA A 132 -9.65 0.14 -12.27
CA ALA A 132 -11.05 0.56 -12.36
C ALA A 132 -12.06 -0.59 -12.17
N SER A 133 -11.67 -1.82 -12.53
CA SER A 133 -12.43 -3.06 -12.34
C SER A 133 -12.29 -3.66 -10.93
N ASN A 134 -11.34 -3.19 -10.11
CA ASN A 134 -11.13 -3.65 -8.73
C ASN A 134 -12.15 -3.03 -7.77
N THR A 135 -13.42 -3.39 -7.96
CA THR A 135 -14.56 -2.89 -7.18
C THR A 135 -14.43 -3.17 -5.69
N ALA A 136 -13.80 -4.29 -5.30
CA ALA A 136 -13.53 -4.63 -3.92
C ALA A 136 -12.51 -3.70 -3.27
N GLY A 137 -11.38 -3.43 -3.95
CA GLY A 137 -10.37 -2.48 -3.50
C GLY A 137 -10.92 -1.05 -3.41
N ILE A 138 -11.67 -0.62 -4.43
CA ILE A 138 -12.35 0.69 -4.41
C ILE A 138 -13.32 0.80 -3.23
N GLY A 139 -14.12 -0.24 -2.99
CA GLY A 139 -15.04 -0.28 -1.83
C GLY A 139 -14.29 -0.22 -0.49
N PHE A 140 -13.15 -0.90 -0.39
CA PHE A 140 -12.27 -0.83 0.78
C PHE A 140 -11.73 0.60 1.00
N TYR A 141 -11.18 1.26 -0.02
CA TYR A 141 -10.68 2.63 0.11
C TYR A 141 -11.78 3.62 0.48
N ARG A 142 -12.98 3.49 -0.09
CA ARG A 142 -14.14 4.28 0.31
C ARG A 142 -14.52 4.08 1.78
N SER A 143 -14.37 2.86 2.32
CA SER A 143 -14.60 2.59 3.75
C SER A 143 -13.61 3.28 4.69
N LEU A 144 -12.43 3.68 4.17
CA LEU A 144 -11.43 4.49 4.87
C LEU A 144 -11.67 6.00 4.70
N GLY A 145 -12.67 6.42 3.93
CA GLY A 145 -13.01 7.82 3.69
C GLY A 145 -12.43 8.44 2.41
N PHE A 146 -11.78 7.63 1.55
CA PHE A 146 -11.39 8.10 0.22
C PHE A 146 -12.63 8.30 -0.67
N CYS A 147 -12.57 9.30 -1.55
CA CYS A 147 -13.61 9.64 -2.51
C CYS A 147 -13.05 9.69 -3.92
N ASP A 148 -13.92 9.52 -4.91
CA ASP A 148 -13.54 9.67 -6.33
C ASP A 148 -13.02 11.09 -6.57
N TYR A 149 -11.85 11.21 -7.22
CA TYR A 149 -11.18 12.48 -7.48
C TYR A 149 -10.78 12.63 -8.95
N ASP A 150 -9.98 11.69 -9.46
CA ASP A 150 -9.55 11.64 -10.86
C ASP A 150 -10.10 10.38 -11.56
N VAL A 151 -10.30 10.46 -12.89
CA VAL A 151 -10.59 9.31 -13.76
C VAL A 151 -9.45 9.16 -14.76
N LYS A 152 -8.78 8.00 -14.76
CA LYS A 152 -7.74 7.66 -15.74
C LYS A 152 -8.35 6.91 -16.92
N LEU A 153 -8.10 7.37 -18.14
CA LEU A 153 -8.54 6.75 -19.39
C LEU A 153 -7.32 6.24 -20.17
N GLN A 154 -7.43 5.06 -20.77
CA GLN A 154 -6.35 4.42 -21.52
C GLN A 154 -6.87 3.78 -22.80
N ILE A 155 -6.04 3.81 -23.86
CA ILE A 155 -6.19 2.99 -25.06
C ILE A 155 -4.97 2.09 -25.16
N GLU A 156 -5.18 0.79 -25.30
CA GLU A 156 -4.14 -0.16 -25.66
C GLU A 156 -3.97 -0.14 -27.19
N LYS A 157 -2.72 -0.08 -27.66
CA LYS A 157 -2.38 -0.05 -29.09
C LYS A 157 -1.46 -1.20 -29.43
#